data_AF-A0A4U3AHW5-F1
#
_entry.id   AF-A0A4U3AHW5-F1
#
_cell.length_a   1.000
_cell.length_b   1.000
_cell.length_c   1.000
_cell.angle_alpha   90.00
_cell.angle_beta   90.00
_cell.angle_gamma   90.00
#
_symmetry.space_group_name_H-M   'P 1'
#
loop_
_entity.id
_entity.type
_entity.pdbx_description
1 polymer ?
#
loop_
_entity_poly.entity_id
_entity_poly.type
_entity_poly.pdbx_seq_one_letter_code
_entity_poly.pdbx_strand_id
1 'polypeptide(L)' 'IGTHENIMVLLMNYFDSKYDFQFWKTLHMPDVYKLTFDNNCFSSAERIQSTDYQINNL' A
#
# COMPACT_ATOMS: atom_id res chain seq x y z
N ILE A 1 -6.91 -4.53 -4.40
CA ILE A 1 -7.82 -4.97 -3.32
C ILE A 1 -8.14 -3.72 -2.49
N GLY A 2 -9.40 -3.46 -2.15
CA GLY A 2 -9.76 -2.39 -1.20
C GLY A 2 -9.94 -2.98 0.19
N THR A 3 -9.35 -2.36 1.21
CA THR A 3 -9.43 -2.82 2.61
C THR A 3 -9.55 -1.64 3.57
N HIS A 4 -9.81 -1.92 4.84
CA HIS A 4 -9.54 -0.96 5.91
C HIS A 4 -8.03 -0.81 6.13
N GLU A 5 -7.63 0.35 6.66
CA GLU A 5 -6.27 0.76 6.97
C GLU A 5 -5.56 -0.21 7.92
N ASN A 6 -6.25 -0.72 8.95
CA ASN A 6 -5.66 -1.65 9.91
C ASN A 6 -5.25 -2.97 9.24
N ILE A 7 -6.12 -3.49 8.36
CA ILE A 7 -5.83 -4.73 7.62
C ILE A 7 -4.69 -4.50 6.63
N MET A 8 -4.67 -3.35 5.96
CA MET A 8 -3.58 -2.99 5.05
C MET A 8 -2.24 -2.95 5.78
N VAL A 9 -2.16 -2.27 6.92
CA VAL A 9 -0.91 -2.18 7.70
C VAL A 9 -0.48 -3.55 8.19
N LEU A 10 -1.39 -4.36 8.74
CA LEU A 10 -1.04 -5.71 9.21
C LEU A 10 -0.51 -6.61 8.07
N LEU A 11 -1.13 -6.54 6.90
CA LEU A 11 -0.68 -7.27 5.71
C LEU A 11 0.72 -6.81 5.26
N MET A 12 0.93 -5.49 5.18
CA MET A 12 2.22 -4.94 4.77
C MET A 12 3.31 -5.24 5.81
N ASN A 13 2.98 -5.18 7.10
CA ASN A 13 3.88 -5.51 8.21
C ASN A 13 4.37 -6.96 8.14
N TYR A 14 3.48 -7.89 7.76
CA TYR A 14 3.83 -9.30 7.59
C TYR A 14 4.98 -9.51 6.59
N PHE A 15 5.02 -8.70 5.52
CA PHE A 15 6.06 -8.78 4.49
C PHE A 15 7.28 -7.89 4.78
N ASP A 16 7.08 -6.76 5.46
CA ASP A 16 8.14 -5.82 5.82
C ASP A 16 7.77 -5.07 7.10
N SER A 17 8.54 -5.32 8.16
CA SER A 17 8.27 -4.79 9.50
C SER A 17 8.31 -3.26 9.60
N LYS A 18 8.83 -2.55 8.59
CA LYS A 18 8.82 -1.08 8.56
C LYS A 18 7.40 -0.50 8.47
N TYR A 19 6.43 -1.28 8.00
CA TYR A 19 5.02 -0.89 7.99
C TYR A 19 4.41 -1.17 9.37
N ASP A 20 4.83 -0.41 10.37
CA ASP A 20 4.46 -0.59 11.77
C ASP A 20 3.39 0.42 12.23
N PHE A 21 3.24 0.56 13.54
CA PHE A 21 2.32 1.53 14.13
C PHE A 21 2.64 2.99 13.77
N GLN A 22 3.91 3.34 13.54
CA GLN A 22 4.27 4.69 13.11
C GLN A 22 3.86 4.92 11.67
N PHE A 23 4.09 3.93 10.79
CA PHE A 23 3.57 3.98 9.42
C PHE A 23 2.05 4.12 9.39
N TRP A 24 1.32 3.36 10.22
CA TRP A 24 -0.14 3.47 10.31
C TRP A 24 -0.61 4.91 10.58
N LYS A 25 0.10 5.66 11.43
CA LYS A 25 -0.23 7.05 11.74
C LYS A 25 -0.02 8.03 10.58
N THR A 26 0.75 7.67 9.57
CA THR A 26 1.01 8.53 8.40
C THR A 26 0.04 8.30 7.26
N LEU A 27 -0.81 7.27 7.34
CA LEU A 27 -1.79 6.96 6.30
C LEU A 27 -2.88 8.02 6.22
N HIS A 28 -3.23 8.40 4.99
CA HIS A 28 -4.34 9.30 4.69
C HIS A 28 -5.27 8.65 3.68
N MET A 29 -6.57 8.59 4.00
CA MET A 29 -7.54 7.97 3.11
C MET A 29 -8.01 8.92 1.99
N PRO A 30 -8.15 8.44 0.74
CA PRO A 30 -7.70 7.13 0.26
C PRO A 30 -6.18 7.10 0.11
N ASP A 31 -5.58 5.95 0.45
CA ASP A 31 -4.17 5.69 0.15
C ASP A 31 -4.02 4.42 -0.69
N VAL A 32 -3.10 4.44 -1.64
CA VAL A 32 -2.90 3.33 -2.59
C VAL A 32 -1.44 2.91 -2.57
N TYR A 33 -1.21 1.61 -2.41
CA TYR A 33 0.12 1.02 -2.44
C TYR A 33 0.19 -0.11 -3.46
N LYS A 34 1.27 -0.16 -4.22
CA LYS A 34 1.61 -1.28 -5.10
C LYS A 34 2.66 -2.15 -4.40
N LEU A 35 2.29 -3.40 -4.12
CA LEU A 35 3.22 -4.43 -3.63
C LEU A 35 3.72 -5.25 -4.83
N THR A 36 5.02 -5.40 -4.96
CA THR A 36 5.68 -6.21 -5.99
C THR A 36 6.23 -7.47 -5.37
N PHE A 37 6.00 -8.60 -6.04
CA PHE A 37 6.51 -9.91 -5.64
C PHE A 37 7.25 -10.54 -6.81
N ASP A 38 8.42 -11.13 -6.56
CA ASP A 38 9.18 -11.93 -7.51
C ASP A 38 9.23 -13.38 -7.01
N ASN A 39 8.78 -14.34 -7.81
CA ASN A 39 8.74 -15.76 -7.45
C ASN A 39 8.10 -16.03 -6.07
N ASN A 40 6.98 -15.36 -5.75
CA ASN A 40 6.28 -15.37 -4.46
C ASN A 40 7.05 -14.76 -3.27
N CYS A 41 8.23 -14.16 -3.49
CA CYS A 41 8.94 -13.40 -2.49
C CYS A 41 8.57 -11.92 -2.59
N PHE A 42 8.26 -11.28 -1.46
CA PHE A 42 8.05 -9.84 -1.42
C PHE A 42 9.31 -9.10 -1.86
N SER A 43 9.18 -8.14 -2.79
CA SER A 43 10.29 -7.37 -3.35
C SER A 43 10.23 -5.90 -2.95
N SER A 44 9.07 -5.26 -3.05
CA SER A 44 8.92 -3.84 -2.70
C SER A 44 7.46 -3.46 -2.46
N ALA A 45 7.26 -2.34 -1.77
CA ALA A 45 5.99 -1.65 -1.70
C ALA A 45 6.20 -0.15 -1.88
N GLU A 46 5.43 0.43 -2.80
CA GLU A 46 5.52 1.85 -3.15
C GLU A 46 4.13 2.50 -3.12
N ARG A 47 4.09 3.73 -2.59
CA ARG A 47 2.87 4.54 -2.53
C ARG A 47 2.58 5.11 -3.91
N ILE A 48 1.38 4.89 -4.42
CA ILE A 48 0.91 5.47 -5.67
C ILE A 48 0.22 6.79 -5.34
N GLN A 49 0.77 7.90 -5.84
CA GLN A 49 0.18 9.23 -5.64
C GLN A 49 -0.94 9.46 -6.64
N SER A 50 -2.00 10.16 -6.23
CA SER A 50 -3.21 10.39 -7.04
C SER A 50 -3.00 11.13 -8.36
N THR A 51 -1.81 11.62 -8.67
CA THR A 51 -1.49 12.30 -9.94
C THR A 51 -1.67 11.39 -11.17
N ASP A 52 -1.69 10.07 -10.99
CA ASP A 52 -1.79 9.10 -12.08
C ASP A 52 -3.23 8.65 -12.40
N TYR A 53 -4.25 9.15 -11.67
CA TYR A 53 -5.66 8.87 -11.95
C TYR A 53 -6.32 10.00 -12.76
N GLN A 54 -5.70 10.43 -13.86
CA GLN A 54 -6.53 10.90 -14.98
C GLN A 54 -7.16 9.68 -15.64
N ILE A 55 -8.25 9.21 -15.03
CA ILE A 55 -9.15 8.28 -15.68
C ILE A 55 -9.79 9.06 -16.83
N ASN A 56 -9.21 8.90 -18.03
CA ASN A 56 -9.83 9.26 -19.29
C ASN A 56 -11.12 8.43 -19.43
N ASN A 57 -12.22 8.94 -18.87
CA ASN A 57 -13.56 8.46 -19.20
C ASN A 57 -13.91 9.04 -20.58
N LEU A 58 -13.63 8.26 -21.62
CA LEU A 58 -14.33 8.30 -22.90
C LEU A 58 -15.76 7.76 -22.72
#